data_AF-A0A414W1A1-F1
#
_entry.id   AF-A0A414W1A1-F1
#
_cell.length_a   1.000
_cell.length_b   1.000
_cell.length_c   1.000
_cell.angle_alpha   90.00
_cell.angle_beta   90.00
_cell.angle_gamma   90.00
#
_symmetry.space_group_name_H-M   'P 1'
#
loop_
_entity.id
_entity.type
_entity.pdbx_description
1 polymer ?
#
loop_
_entity_poly.entity_id
_entity_poly.type
_entity_poly.pdbx_seq_one_letter_code
_entity_poly.pdbx_strand_id
1 'polypeptide(L)' 'MTEEDILFISRLIEPQIVETCHQTEEELLEHLQLDHATAYKAVTLALQNIIIGRNTIQPQRMYVYTDSDLLTPVMEVDL' A
#
# COMPACT_ATOMS: atom_id res chain seq x y z
N MET A 1 -9.84 -27.55 -11.85
CA MET A 1 -8.76 -26.55 -11.93
C MET A 1 -7.82 -26.88 -10.79
N THR A 2 -6.59 -27.25 -11.12
CA THR A 2 -5.56 -27.58 -10.14
C THR A 2 -4.93 -26.30 -9.58
N GLU A 3 -4.13 -26.40 -8.52
CA GLU A 3 -3.35 -25.26 -8.01
C GLU A 3 -2.34 -24.76 -9.06
N GLU A 4 -1.80 -25.65 -9.89
CA GLU A 4 -0.90 -25.30 -10.98
C GLU A 4 -1.60 -24.46 -12.06
N ASP A 5 -2.85 -24.79 -12.39
CA ASP A 5 -3.67 -24.01 -13.31
C ASP A 5 -3.90 -22.59 -12.77
N ILE A 6 -4.20 -22.47 -11.46
CA ILE A 6 -4.43 -21.19 -10.79
C ILE A 6 -3.15 -20.34 -10.80
N LEU A 7 -2.00 -20.95 -10.47
CA LEU A 7 -0.70 -20.26 -10.47
C LEU A 7 -0.32 -19.79 -11.87
N PHE A 8 -0.56 -20.61 -12.89
CA PHE A 8 -0.29 -20.25 -14.27
C PHE A 8 -1.16 -19.05 -14.70
N ILE A 9 -2.46 -19.09 -14.40
CA ILE A 9 -3.36 -17.97 -14.71
C ILE A 9 -2.93 -16.70 -13.95
N SER A 10 -2.54 -16.80 -12.68
CA SER A 10 -2.01 -15.66 -11.90
C SER A 10 -0.85 -14.98 -12.61
N ARG A 11 0.14 -15.77 -13.06
CA ARG A 11 1.32 -15.26 -13.76
C ARG A 11 1.00 -14.59 -15.10
N LEU A 12 -0.11 -14.93 -15.75
CA LEU A 12 -0.56 -14.26 -16.97
C LEU A 12 -1.21 -12.90 -16.69
N ILE A 13 -1.79 -12.73 -15.51
CA ILE A 13 -2.51 -11.50 -15.11
C ILE A 13 -1.54 -10.51 -14.44
N GLU A 14 -0.56 -10.99 -13.68
CA GLU A 14 0.42 -10.18 -12.94
C GLU A 14 1.04 -9.04 -13.77
N PRO A 15 1.53 -9.25 -15.02
CA PRO A 15 2.13 -8.17 -15.81
C PRO A 15 1.15 -7.03 -16.12
N GLN A 16 -0.13 -7.35 -16.35
CA GLN A 16 -1.14 -6.33 -16.67
C GLN A 16 -1.47 -5.46 -15.44
N ILE A 17 -1.47 -6.07 -14.25
CA ILE A 17 -1.64 -5.35 -13.00
C ILE A 17 -0.45 -4.41 -12.79
N VAL A 18 0.78 -4.91 -12.98
CA VAL A 18 2.01 -4.11 -12.83
C VAL A 18 2.02 -2.94 -13.82
N GLU A 19 1.68 -3.17 -15.07
CA GLU A 19 1.61 -2.12 -16.10
C GLU A 19 0.58 -1.04 -15.75
N THR A 20 -0.61 -1.45 -15.29
CA THR A 20 -1.66 -0.51 -14.85
C THR A 20 -1.19 0.35 -13.68
N CYS A 21 -0.49 -0.27 -12.70
CA CYS A 21 0.09 0.45 -11.58
C CYS A 21 1.14 1.48 -12.03
N HIS A 22 2.02 1.10 -12.96
CA HIS A 22 3.04 2.00 -13.51
C HIS A 22 2.43 3.18 -14.26
N GLN A 23 1.45 2.93 -15.14
CA GLN A 23 0.75 4.00 -15.87
C GLN A 23 0.05 4.98 -14.91
N THR A 24 -0.60 4.45 -13.87
CA THR A 24 -1.22 5.29 -12.84
C THR A 24 -0.17 6.13 -12.09
N GLU A 25 1.00 5.56 -11.80
CA GLU A 25 2.09 6.29 -11.16
C GLU A 25 2.57 7.45 -12.05
N GLU A 26 2.77 7.23 -13.36
CA GLU A 26 3.13 8.27 -14.32
C GLU A 26 2.07 9.38 -14.40
N GLU A 27 0.79 9.03 -14.44
CA GLU A 27 -0.31 10.00 -14.44
C GLU A 27 -0.31 10.87 -13.16
N LEU A 28 -0.03 10.26 -12.00
CA LEU A 28 0.07 10.99 -10.73
C LEU A 28 1.27 11.97 -10.72
N LEU A 29 2.40 11.56 -11.31
CA LEU A 29 3.57 12.41 -11.48
C LEU A 29 3.27 13.62 -12.38
N GLU A 30 2.66 13.36 -13.54
CA GLU A 30 2.40 14.39 -14.56
C GLU A 30 1.26 15.35 -14.18
N HIS A 31 0.16 14.83 -13.65
CA HIS A 31 -1.06 15.61 -13.45
C HIS A 31 -1.18 16.21 -12.06
N LEU A 32 -0.60 15.58 -11.03
CA LEU A 32 -0.66 16.06 -9.65
C LEU A 32 0.68 16.62 -9.15
N GLN A 33 1.73 16.61 -9.98
CA GLN A 33 3.08 17.08 -9.63
C GLN A 33 3.62 16.43 -8.34
N LEU A 34 3.25 15.18 -8.09
CA LEU A 34 3.78 14.42 -6.97
C LEU A 34 5.23 14.04 -7.25
N ASP A 35 6.02 13.87 -6.18
CA ASP A 35 7.30 13.19 -6.33
C ASP A 35 7.09 11.67 -6.51
N HIS A 36 8.11 11.03 -7.07
CA HIS A 36 8.10 9.60 -7.36
C HIS A 36 7.87 8.74 -6.12
N ALA A 37 8.40 9.14 -4.97
CA ALA A 37 8.24 8.38 -3.73
C ALA A 37 6.77 8.38 -3.26
N THR A 38 6.10 9.52 -3.39
CA THR A 38 4.71 9.72 -2.99
C THR A 38 3.74 9.02 -3.95
N ALA A 39 3.96 9.15 -5.25
CA ALA A 39 3.15 8.47 -6.28
C ALA A 39 3.24 6.94 -6.13
N TYR A 40 4.46 6.39 -6.03
CA TYR A 40 4.70 4.98 -5.78
C TYR A 40 3.99 4.48 -4.51
N LYS A 41 4.11 5.23 -3.41
CA LYS A 41 3.48 4.86 -2.13
C LYS A 41 1.96 4.88 -2.22
N ALA A 42 1.37 5.85 -2.92
CA ALA A 42 -0.07 5.95 -3.13
C ALA A 42 -0.61 4.76 -3.93
N VAL A 43 0.03 4.41 -5.06
CA VAL A 43 -0.36 3.27 -5.90
C VAL A 43 -0.20 1.96 -5.13
N THR A 44 0.92 1.78 -4.42
CA THR A 44 1.17 0.57 -3.60
C THR A 44 0.12 0.42 -2.51
N LEU A 45 -0.21 1.50 -1.80
CA LEU A 45 -1.24 1.49 -0.76
C LEU A 45 -2.63 1.20 -1.34
N ALA A 46 -2.96 1.74 -2.51
CA ALA A 46 -4.21 1.44 -3.21
C ALA A 46 -4.31 -0.05 -3.59
N LEU A 47 -3.24 -0.62 -4.13
CA LEU A 47 -3.17 -2.05 -4.48
C LEU A 47 -3.33 -2.95 -3.24
N GLN A 48 -2.64 -2.64 -2.14
CA GLN A 48 -2.79 -3.35 -0.87
C GLN A 48 -4.22 -3.30 -0.34
N ASN A 49 -4.87 -2.13 -0.41
CA ASN A 49 -6.27 -1.96 0.00
C ASN A 49 -7.26 -2.77 -0.83
N ILE A 50 -6.98 -3.00 -2.12
CA ILE A 50 -7.82 -3.81 -3.01
C ILE A 50 -7.66 -5.30 -2.67
N ILE A 51 -6.42 -5.75 -2.45
CA ILE A 51 -6.12 -7.18 -2.21
C ILE A 51 -6.55 -7.63 -0.82
N ILE A 52 -6.21 -6.86 0.21
CA ILE A 52 -6.41 -7.25 1.61
C ILE A 52 -7.74 -6.67 2.15
N GLY A 53 -8.20 -5.56 1.58
CA GLY A 53 -9.40 -4.83 2.00
C GLY A 53 -9.06 -3.56 2.81
N ARG A 54 -9.89 -2.52 2.67
CA ARG A 54 -9.68 -1.22 3.35
C ARG A 54 -9.72 -1.28 4.88
N ASN A 55 -10.32 -2.32 5.46
CA ASN A 55 -10.54 -2.47 6.91
C ASN A 55 -9.52 -3.40 7.59
N THR A 56 -8.60 -4.01 6.83
CA THR A 56 -7.54 -4.89 7.37
C THR A 56 -6.21 -4.16 7.50
N ILE A 57 -6.05 -3.00 6.86
CA ILE A 57 -4.91 -2.11 7.08
C ILE A 57 -5.20 -1.36 8.39
N GLN A 58 -4.70 -1.88 9.52
CA GLN A 58 -4.68 -1.11 10.75
C GLN A 58 -3.89 0.18 10.49
N PRO A 59 -4.41 1.35 10.88
CA PRO A 59 -3.61 2.58 10.85
C PRO A 59 -2.33 2.30 11.65
N GLN A 60 -1.18 2.58 11.05
CA GLN A 60 0.10 2.47 11.75
C GLN A 60 0.13 3.55 12.83
N ARG A 61 -0.41 3.21 14.01
CA ARG A 61 -0.34 4.08 15.18
C ARG A 61 1.10 4.08 15.66
N MET A 62 1.77 5.21 15.48
CA MET A 62 3.07 5.42 16.12
C MET A 62 2.81 5.83 17.56
N TYR A 63 3.02 4.89 18.49
CA TYR A 63 2.96 5.18 19.92
C TYR A 63 4.26 5.86 20.34
N VAL A 64 4.18 7.15 20.69
CA VAL A 64 5.31 7.88 21.28
C VAL A 64 5.29 7.64 22.79
N TYR A 65 6.30 6.93 23.27
CA TYR A 65 6.55 6.73 24.69
C TYR A 65 7.63 7.72 25.15
N THR A 66 7.46 8.33 26.33
CA THR A 66 8.55 9.04 26.99
C THR A 66 9.40 8.02 27.77
N ASP A 67 10.72 8.25 27.82
CA ASP A 67 11.73 7.33 28.39
C ASP A 67 11.55 6.93 29.87
N SER A 68 10.46 7.33 30.52
CA SER A 68 10.23 7.10 31.95
C SER A 68 9.01 6.25 32.29
N ASP A 69 8.11 5.92 31.36
CA ASP A 69 7.03 4.95 31.61
C ASP A 69 6.53 4.32 30.30
N LEU A 70 6.98 3.09 30.02
CA LEU A 70 6.65 2.34 28.79
C LEU A 70 5.23 1.74 28.77
N LEU A 71 4.36 2.11 29.71
CA LEU A 71 3.06 1.44 29.91
C LEU A 71 1.85 2.24 29.38
N THR A 72 1.98 3.53 29.10
CA THR A 72 0.88 4.34 28.56
C THR A 72 1.39 5.34 27.52
N PRO A 73 0.92 5.28 26.26
CA PRO A 73 1.31 6.24 25.23
C PRO A 73 0.72 7.62 25.55
N VAL A 74 1.54 8.66 25.41
CA VAL A 74 1.14 10.05 25.73
C VAL A 74 0.29 10.66 24.62
N MET A 75 0.40 10.15 23.39
CA MET A 75 -0.32 10.67 22.23
C MET A 75 -0.46 9.60 21.15
N GLU A 76 -1.67 9.44 20.61
CA GLU A 76 -1.91 8.70 19.37
C GLU A 76 -1.81 9.70 18.21
N VAL A 77 -0.94 9.42 17.24
CA VAL A 77 -0.84 10.20 16.00
C VAL A 77 -1.28 9.31 14.86
N ASP A 78 -2.33 9.73 14.16
CA ASP A 78 -2.72 9.13 12.88
C ASP A 78 -1.75 9.63 11.80
N LEU A 79 -1.06 8.72 11.12
CA LEU A 79 -0.20 8.99 9.97
C LEU A 79 -1.00 9.00 8.66
#